data_AF-A0A507D6X5-F1
#
_entry.id   AF-A0A507D6X5-F1
#
_cell.length_a   1.000
_cell.length_b   1.000
_cell.length_c   1.000
_cell.angle_alpha   90.00
_cell.angle_beta   90.00
_cell.angle_gamma   90.00
#
_symmetry.space_group_name_H-M   'P 1'
#
loop_
_entity.id
_entity.type
_entity.pdbx_description
1 polymer ?
#
loop_
_entity_poly.entity_id
_entity_poly.type
_entity_poly.pdbx_seq_one_letter_code
_entity_poly.pdbx_strand_id
1 'polypeptide(L)'
;MRRPILGRVQQASSTRTHATVVPQYNHRSIKVGILLKRDPIITPPPDEFSYAYLNYRHTLENAHSRPFPYEFYFKRGSLQEQRWLDAIGKDGQPHSASSDALDTFRQHELNNIKVAPARTIADQNNDTMSLDRALDRTLYLLVYGDRRWRLPEGSLQADELLHQAASRELETQCGNSLETWFVGSIPVGHLTRSSPSSTETVFYIKAHILAGQIHDKSQYAWLTKEEILAKLDATDASQVSDMLSTRHVQLGRIYHLARYLKSSPDFTVPVFKHQSKIKMAKALYVFEKNSEISEALNAWVSGLSEAAIAKSGRFTVAVSGGSLPSILGAKLATNSSVDWSTWHVFFADERCVRHDSPDSNYDLARKHLFSKVPIPASNIHPINEALISDPEAAADDYARTLNSLFFAASGSNTTKQLLDEHSRIVSSLSDSPKPPPTRITLTYPVVNAASTVAFVATGESKAAALHKIFDEDEPLPSGRVKPGSGELYWFLDKPAVKSLLAKTDKFKL
;
A
#
# COMPACT_ATOMS: atom_id res chain seq x y z
N MET A 1 80.29 -37.49 44.90
CA MET A 1 79.53 -38.50 45.67
C MET A 1 78.21 -38.74 44.94
N ARG A 2 78.07 -39.87 44.24
CA ARG A 2 77.34 -41.10 44.64
C ARG A 2 75.79 -40.98 44.63
N ARG A 3 75.18 -41.82 43.78
CA ARG A 3 73.76 -42.21 43.46
C ARG A 3 72.85 -42.51 44.71
N PRO A 4 71.56 -42.97 44.65
CA PRO A 4 70.63 -43.43 43.55
C PRO A 4 69.14 -42.92 43.67
N ILE A 5 68.25 -42.99 42.66
CA ILE A 5 67.29 -44.04 42.17
C ILE A 5 66.36 -44.73 43.20
N LEU A 6 65.02 -44.56 43.04
CA LEU A 6 63.88 -45.53 43.12
C LEU A 6 62.59 -44.83 43.65
N GLY A 7 61.38 -44.94 43.10
CA GLY A 7 60.84 -45.66 41.94
C GLY A 7 59.31 -45.45 41.78
N ARG A 8 58.80 -45.74 40.56
CA ARG A 8 57.46 -46.25 40.11
C ARG A 8 56.17 -45.61 40.70
N VAL A 9 55.15 -45.24 39.92
CA VAL A 9 54.16 -46.14 39.27
C VAL A 9 53.24 -45.38 38.26
N GLN A 10 52.98 -46.07 37.14
CA GLN A 10 51.87 -46.04 36.17
C GLN A 10 51.67 -44.91 35.13
N GLN A 11 51.71 -45.37 33.87
CA GLN A 11 51.27 -44.74 32.64
C GLN A 11 49.76 -44.51 32.63
N ALA A 12 49.34 -43.32 32.19
CA ALA A 12 48.01 -43.09 31.62
C ALA A 12 48.17 -42.71 30.14
N SER A 13 47.32 -43.33 29.32
CA SER A 13 47.37 -43.39 27.86
C SER A 13 47.29 -42.03 27.16
N SER A 14 48.10 -41.88 26.11
CA SER A 14 48.07 -40.79 25.14
C SER A 14 46.75 -40.76 24.35
N THR A 15 45.92 -39.73 24.55
CA THR A 15 44.88 -39.35 23.60
C THR A 15 45.52 -38.61 22.43
N ARG A 16 45.58 -39.29 21.28
CA ARG A 16 45.91 -38.67 19.99
C ARG A 16 44.79 -37.69 19.63
N THR A 17 45.10 -36.40 19.58
CA THR A 17 44.25 -35.41 18.93
C THR A 17 44.22 -35.72 17.44
N HIS A 18 43.04 -36.09 16.94
CA HIS A 18 42.78 -36.22 15.52
C HIS A 18 42.98 -34.86 14.85
N ALA A 19 43.96 -34.78 13.95
CA ALA A 19 44.05 -33.67 13.01
C ALA A 19 42.78 -33.68 12.14
N THR A 20 42.03 -32.59 12.18
CA THR A 20 40.87 -32.39 11.31
C THR A 20 41.37 -32.34 9.86
N VAL A 21 41.02 -33.36 9.08
CA VAL A 21 41.12 -33.31 7.62
C VAL A 21 40.20 -32.18 7.17
N VAL A 22 40.76 -31.10 6.66
CA VAL A 22 39.99 -30.02 6.02
C VAL A 22 39.31 -30.66 4.80
N PRO A 23 37.96 -30.65 4.71
CA PRO A 23 37.30 -31.15 3.52
C PRO A 23 37.72 -30.28 2.35
N GLN A 24 38.09 -30.89 1.21
CA GLN A 24 38.18 -30.15 -0.05
C GLN A 24 36.79 -29.59 -0.36
N TYR A 25 36.58 -28.30 -0.08
CA TYR A 25 35.38 -27.61 -0.50
C TYR A 25 35.40 -27.50 -2.03
N ASN A 26 34.45 -28.15 -2.71
CA ASN A 26 34.09 -27.76 -4.07
C ASN A 26 33.74 -26.26 -4.01
N HIS A 27 34.63 -25.40 -4.49
CA HIS A 27 34.46 -23.95 -4.44
C HIS A 27 33.17 -23.57 -5.19
N ARG A 28 32.10 -23.27 -4.43
CA ARG A 28 30.90 -22.63 -4.97
C ARG A 28 31.26 -21.18 -5.25
N SER A 29 31.29 -20.81 -6.53
CA SER A 29 31.52 -19.43 -6.93
C SER A 29 30.20 -18.67 -6.85
N ILE A 30 30.13 -17.68 -5.95
CA ILE A 30 28.95 -16.83 -5.79
C ILE A 30 29.14 -15.60 -6.68
N LYS A 31 28.14 -15.36 -7.54
CA LYS A 31 28.05 -14.19 -8.40
C LYS A 31 26.80 -13.39 -8.06
N VAL A 32 26.85 -12.10 -8.35
CA VAL A 32 25.69 -11.21 -8.28
C VAL A 32 25.17 -10.96 -9.68
N GLY A 33 23.85 -10.97 -9.84
CA GLY A 33 23.16 -10.57 -11.06
C GLY A 33 22.26 -9.36 -10.81
N ILE A 34 22.06 -8.54 -11.82
CA ILE A 34 21.16 -7.38 -11.76
C ILE A 34 20.01 -7.59 -12.72
N LEU A 35 18.80 -7.47 -12.19
CA LEU A 35 17.58 -7.42 -12.97
C LEU A 35 17.13 -5.96 -13.10
N LEU A 36 17.79 -5.23 -13.99
CA LEU A 36 17.46 -3.84 -14.29
C LEU A 36 16.31 -3.79 -15.28
N LYS A 37 15.22 -3.10 -14.90
CA LYS A 37 14.01 -2.97 -15.73
C LYS A 37 13.59 -1.52 -15.96
N ARG A 38 12.89 -1.31 -17.09
CA ARG A 38 12.15 -0.09 -17.44
C ARG A 38 10.66 -0.42 -17.41
N ASP A 39 9.90 0.28 -16.57
CA ASP A 39 8.45 0.07 -16.44
C ASP A 39 7.65 0.67 -17.61
N PRO A 40 6.42 0.20 -17.90
CA PRO A 40 5.59 0.78 -18.96
C PRO A 40 5.36 2.28 -18.73
N ILE A 41 5.61 3.08 -19.77
CA ILE A 41 5.41 4.53 -19.79
C ILE A 41 3.99 4.87 -20.23
N ILE A 42 3.42 4.08 -21.15
CA ILE A 42 2.04 4.25 -21.61
C ILE A 42 1.18 3.06 -21.21
N THR A 43 -0.13 3.28 -21.12
CA THR A 43 -1.09 2.21 -20.88
C THR A 43 -1.20 1.33 -22.14
N PRO A 44 -1.14 -0.01 -22.01
CA PRO A 44 -1.32 -0.88 -23.15
C PRO A 44 -2.73 -0.77 -23.73
N PRO A 45 -2.90 -0.98 -25.04
CA PRO A 45 -4.23 -1.02 -25.64
C PRO A 45 -5.06 -2.13 -24.99
N PRO A 46 -6.34 -1.88 -24.68
CA PRO A 46 -7.21 -2.90 -24.12
C PRO A 46 -7.39 -4.04 -25.13
N ASP A 47 -7.49 -5.27 -24.62
CA ASP A 47 -7.94 -6.41 -25.43
C ASP A 47 -9.41 -6.25 -25.83
N GLU A 48 -9.87 -7.05 -26.79
CA GLU A 48 -11.24 -6.98 -27.33
C GLU A 48 -12.30 -7.10 -26.24
N PHE A 49 -12.11 -7.99 -25.25
CA PHE A 49 -13.04 -8.16 -24.14
C PHE A 49 -13.02 -6.95 -23.21
N SER A 50 -11.82 -6.47 -22.83
CA SER A 50 -11.67 -5.27 -22.01
C SER A 50 -12.30 -4.04 -22.69
N TYR A 51 -12.12 -3.89 -24.00
CA TYR A 51 -12.73 -2.81 -24.78
C TYR A 51 -14.26 -2.91 -24.79
N ALA A 52 -14.81 -4.10 -25.06
CA ALA A 52 -16.25 -4.33 -25.02
C ALA A 52 -16.85 -4.06 -23.62
N TYR A 53 -16.15 -4.49 -22.57
CA TYR A 53 -16.55 -4.25 -21.19
C TYR A 53 -16.52 -2.75 -20.83
N LEU A 54 -15.47 -2.02 -21.22
CA LEU A 54 -15.37 -0.58 -20.99
C LEU A 54 -16.47 0.18 -21.72
N ASN A 55 -16.78 -0.19 -22.96
CA ASN A 55 -17.88 0.40 -23.73
C ASN A 55 -19.25 0.12 -23.10
N TYR A 56 -19.45 -1.11 -22.60
CA TYR A 56 -20.67 -1.46 -21.88
C TYR A 56 -20.82 -0.63 -20.60
N ARG A 57 -19.74 -0.51 -19.82
CA ARG A 57 -19.72 0.32 -18.61
C ARG A 57 -20.00 1.79 -18.91
N HIS A 58 -19.37 2.35 -19.94
CA HIS A 58 -19.62 3.72 -20.39
C HIS A 58 -21.07 3.93 -20.83
N THR A 59 -21.66 2.95 -21.53
CA THR A 59 -23.08 2.98 -21.91
C THR A 59 -24.00 2.99 -20.68
N LEU A 60 -23.71 2.15 -19.68
CA LEU A 60 -24.46 2.15 -18.42
C LEU A 60 -24.30 3.47 -17.67
N GLU A 61 -23.08 3.98 -17.54
CA GLU A 61 -22.81 5.26 -16.89
C GLU A 61 -23.58 6.40 -17.58
N ASN A 62 -23.61 6.43 -18.90
CA ASN A 62 -24.40 7.41 -19.66
C ASN A 62 -25.90 7.24 -19.45
N ALA A 63 -26.41 6.01 -19.45
CA ALA A 63 -27.83 5.75 -19.21
C ALA A 63 -28.28 6.14 -17.78
N HIS A 64 -27.37 6.04 -16.80
CA HIS A 64 -27.59 6.49 -15.43
C HIS A 64 -27.24 7.97 -15.20
N SER A 65 -26.58 8.62 -16.16
CA SER A 65 -26.22 10.03 -16.08
C SER A 65 -27.43 10.93 -16.34
N ARG A 66 -27.48 12.08 -15.67
CA ARG A 66 -28.53 13.08 -15.91
C ARG A 66 -28.23 13.82 -17.22
N PRO A 67 -29.21 14.04 -18.12
CA PRO A 67 -28.95 14.57 -19.47
C PRO A 67 -28.31 15.97 -19.53
N PHE A 68 -28.63 16.88 -18.60
CA PHE A 68 -27.98 18.19 -18.50
C PHE A 68 -27.56 18.51 -17.08
N PRO A 69 -26.50 19.34 -16.91
CA PRO A 69 -26.17 19.90 -15.61
C PRO A 69 -27.33 20.77 -15.12
N TYR A 70 -27.67 20.61 -13.85
CA TYR A 70 -28.77 21.29 -13.18
C TYR A 70 -28.78 22.82 -13.37
N GLU A 71 -27.59 23.43 -13.44
CA GLU A 71 -27.41 24.88 -13.61
C GLU A 71 -27.83 25.42 -14.98
N PHE A 72 -28.04 24.56 -15.97
CA PHE A 72 -28.48 24.98 -17.30
C PHE A 72 -29.96 25.37 -17.34
N TYR A 73 -30.81 24.72 -16.53
CA TYR A 73 -32.25 25.00 -16.49
C TYR A 73 -32.61 26.07 -15.46
N PHE A 74 -31.81 26.20 -14.40
CA PHE A 74 -32.09 27.11 -13.30
C PHE A 74 -30.83 27.82 -12.83
N LYS A 75 -30.92 29.15 -12.74
CA LYS A 75 -29.95 29.91 -11.96
C LYS A 75 -30.15 29.55 -10.49
N ARG A 76 -29.08 29.12 -9.81
CA ARG A 76 -29.13 28.73 -8.39
C ARG A 76 -29.84 29.80 -7.56
N GLY A 77 -30.86 29.40 -6.82
CA GLY A 77 -31.73 30.23 -5.98
C GLY A 77 -32.93 30.87 -6.69
N SER A 78 -33.21 30.57 -7.97
CA SER A 78 -34.33 31.20 -8.67
C SER A 78 -35.69 30.66 -8.21
N LEU A 79 -36.73 31.48 -8.33
CA LEU A 79 -38.09 31.04 -8.02
C LEU A 79 -38.56 29.91 -8.95
N GLN A 80 -38.02 29.84 -10.18
CA GLN A 80 -38.30 28.73 -11.10
C GLN A 80 -37.64 27.43 -10.63
N GLU A 81 -36.42 27.50 -10.07
CA GLU A 81 -35.72 26.37 -9.46
C GLU A 81 -36.53 25.75 -8.32
N GLN A 82 -36.99 26.60 -7.40
CA GLN A 82 -37.77 26.17 -6.23
C GLN A 82 -39.11 25.58 -6.63
N ARG A 83 -39.83 26.25 -7.53
CA ARG A 83 -41.11 25.75 -8.07
C ARG A 83 -40.95 24.45 -8.85
N TRP A 84 -39.85 24.30 -9.57
CA TRP A 84 -39.54 23.07 -10.29
C TRP A 84 -39.24 21.95 -9.30
N LEU A 85 -38.33 22.14 -8.34
CA LEU A 85 -38.01 21.18 -7.27
C LEU A 85 -39.26 20.74 -6.49
N ASP A 86 -40.16 21.67 -6.19
CA ASP A 86 -41.45 21.38 -5.53
C ASP A 86 -42.40 20.59 -6.44
N ALA A 87 -42.36 20.83 -7.75
CA ALA A 87 -43.25 20.20 -8.72
C ALA A 87 -42.82 18.79 -9.14
N ILE A 88 -41.52 18.45 -9.16
CA ILE A 88 -41.07 17.14 -9.68
C ILE A 88 -41.07 15.98 -8.67
N GLY A 89 -41.45 16.21 -7.41
CA GLY A 89 -41.59 15.19 -6.37
C GLY A 89 -40.82 13.88 -6.62
N LYS A 90 -39.56 13.81 -6.19
CA LYS A 90 -38.63 12.64 -6.23
C LYS A 90 -38.37 11.89 -7.57
N ASP A 91 -39.22 11.92 -8.59
CA ASP A 91 -39.13 10.93 -9.69
C ASP A 91 -38.99 11.48 -11.14
N GLY A 92 -38.85 12.78 -11.39
CA GLY A 92 -38.71 13.30 -12.77
C GLY A 92 -37.28 13.67 -13.20
N GLN A 93 -36.72 12.96 -14.18
CA GLN A 93 -35.46 13.28 -14.87
C GLN A 93 -35.68 14.30 -16.02
N PRO A 94 -34.83 15.35 -16.18
CA PRO A 94 -34.96 16.32 -17.28
C PRO A 94 -34.16 15.93 -18.55
N HIS A 95 -34.76 16.09 -19.73
CA HIS A 95 -34.18 15.78 -21.05
C HIS A 95 -33.27 16.88 -21.63
N SER A 96 -32.10 16.51 -22.15
CA SER A 96 -31.12 17.44 -22.75
C SER A 96 -31.33 17.77 -24.22
N ALA A 97 -31.18 19.06 -24.56
CA ALA A 97 -31.18 19.67 -25.88
C ALA A 97 -29.80 19.58 -26.63
N SER A 98 -29.92 19.30 -27.93
CA SER A 98 -29.03 19.46 -29.11
C SER A 98 -27.50 19.46 -28.93
N SER A 99 -26.88 18.38 -29.43
CA SER A 99 -25.45 18.04 -29.43
C SER A 99 -24.55 18.69 -30.50
N ASP A 100 -25.11 19.31 -31.54
CA ASP A 100 -24.34 19.55 -32.78
C ASP A 100 -23.23 20.62 -32.68
N ALA A 101 -23.43 21.71 -31.92
CA ALA A 101 -22.45 22.79 -31.84
C ALA A 101 -21.22 22.43 -30.99
N LEU A 102 -21.44 21.67 -29.91
CA LEU A 102 -20.38 21.21 -29.01
C LEU A 102 -19.52 20.12 -29.67
N ASP A 103 -20.14 19.21 -30.43
CA ASP A 103 -19.41 18.17 -31.15
C ASP A 103 -18.55 18.77 -32.26
N THR A 104 -19.03 19.80 -32.96
CA THR A 104 -18.24 20.50 -33.99
C THR A 104 -17.02 21.22 -33.40
N PHE A 105 -17.18 21.90 -32.26
CA PHE A 105 -16.07 22.56 -31.57
C PHE A 105 -15.07 21.54 -31.00
N ARG A 106 -15.55 20.46 -30.37
CA ARG A 106 -14.71 19.38 -29.85
C ARG A 106 -13.92 18.71 -30.97
N GLN A 107 -14.53 18.46 -32.13
CA GLN A 107 -13.82 17.90 -33.29
C GLN A 107 -12.76 18.87 -33.82
N HIS A 108 -13.04 20.17 -33.88
CA HIS A 108 -12.05 21.17 -34.27
C HIS A 108 -10.83 21.17 -33.34
N GLU A 109 -11.04 21.14 -32.02
CA GLU A 109 -9.96 21.06 -31.02
C GLU A 109 -9.18 19.74 -31.14
N LEU A 110 -9.86 18.60 -31.22
CA LEU A 110 -9.22 17.29 -31.34
C LEU A 110 -8.39 17.15 -32.62
N ASN A 111 -8.82 17.75 -33.73
CA ASN A 111 -8.08 17.73 -34.98
C ASN A 111 -6.80 18.59 -34.94
N ASN A 112 -6.75 19.60 -34.06
CA ASN A 112 -5.60 20.48 -33.91
C ASN A 112 -4.59 19.99 -32.84
N ILE A 113 -5.02 19.13 -31.92
CA ILE A 113 -4.14 18.51 -30.91
C ILE A 113 -3.35 17.38 -31.57
N LYS A 114 -2.06 17.60 -31.77
CA LYS A 114 -1.13 16.55 -32.21
C LYS A 114 -0.72 15.68 -31.02
N VAL A 115 -1.38 14.54 -30.86
CA VAL A 115 -1.00 13.53 -29.87
C VAL A 115 0.25 12.79 -30.36
N ALA A 116 1.24 12.61 -29.48
CA ALA A 116 2.42 11.82 -29.79
C ALA A 116 2.03 10.35 -30.06
N PRO A 117 2.63 9.70 -31.08
CA PRO A 117 2.29 8.32 -31.41
C PRO A 117 2.73 7.37 -30.29
N ALA A 118 1.87 6.41 -29.96
CA ALA A 118 2.18 5.36 -28.98
C ALA A 118 3.31 4.42 -29.45
N ARG A 119 3.50 4.30 -30.78
CA ARG A 119 4.63 3.59 -31.39
C ARG A 119 5.69 4.60 -31.80
N THR A 120 6.90 4.41 -31.30
CA THR A 120 8.01 5.34 -31.54
C THR A 120 8.78 4.99 -32.81
N ILE A 121 9.71 5.86 -33.20
CA ILE A 121 10.67 5.58 -34.30
C ILE A 121 11.53 4.36 -33.97
N ALA A 122 11.85 4.14 -32.69
CA ALA A 122 12.59 2.97 -32.23
C ALA A 122 11.80 1.66 -32.46
N ASP A 123 10.47 1.69 -32.29
CA ASP A 123 9.61 0.54 -32.62
C ASP A 123 9.59 0.24 -34.12
N GLN A 124 9.54 1.28 -34.96
CA GLN A 124 9.53 1.14 -36.42
C GLN A 124 10.85 0.56 -36.95
N ASN A 125 11.97 1.00 -36.37
CA ASN A 125 13.31 0.54 -36.73
C ASN A 125 13.72 -0.74 -36.00
N ASN A 126 12.88 -1.26 -35.10
CA ASN A 126 13.19 -2.34 -34.18
C ASN A 126 14.53 -2.13 -33.43
N ASP A 127 14.81 -0.89 -33.06
CA ASP A 127 16.02 -0.52 -32.32
C ASP A 127 15.92 -1.06 -30.90
N THR A 128 16.68 -2.10 -30.58
CA THR A 128 16.71 -2.72 -29.25
C THR A 128 17.57 -1.97 -28.24
N MET A 129 18.31 -0.93 -28.64
CA MET A 129 19.19 -0.17 -27.74
C MET A 129 18.51 1.05 -27.11
N SER A 130 17.41 1.51 -27.71
CA SER A 130 16.61 2.62 -27.20
C SER A 130 15.64 2.19 -26.10
N LEU A 131 15.50 3.04 -25.07
CA LEU A 131 14.50 2.91 -24.02
C LEU A 131 13.09 3.30 -24.49
N ASP A 132 13.01 4.08 -25.56
CA ASP A 132 11.77 4.61 -26.13
C ASP A 132 11.03 3.58 -27.01
N ARG A 133 11.55 2.35 -27.16
CA ARG A 133 10.80 1.25 -27.78
C ARG A 133 9.78 0.69 -26.80
N ALA A 134 8.69 0.10 -27.31
CA ALA A 134 7.72 -0.70 -26.57
C ALA A 134 7.27 -0.04 -25.26
N LEU A 135 6.82 1.22 -25.36
CA LEU A 135 6.46 2.06 -24.22
C LEU A 135 5.37 1.43 -23.33
N ASP A 136 4.55 0.54 -23.87
CA ASP A 136 3.47 -0.18 -23.19
C ASP A 136 3.91 -1.46 -22.45
N ARG A 137 5.16 -1.88 -22.64
CA ARG A 137 5.71 -3.13 -22.10
C ARG A 137 6.85 -2.86 -21.12
N THR A 138 7.08 -3.80 -20.20
CA THR A 138 8.29 -3.79 -19.37
C THR A 138 9.48 -4.28 -20.19
N LEU A 139 10.57 -3.53 -20.18
CA LEU A 139 11.85 -3.95 -20.77
C LEU A 139 12.86 -4.28 -19.68
N TYR A 140 13.77 -5.21 -19.97
CA TYR A 140 14.93 -5.51 -19.13
C TYR A 140 16.22 -5.38 -19.91
N LEU A 141 17.28 -5.02 -19.20
CA LEU A 141 18.60 -4.89 -19.77
C LEU A 141 19.27 -6.26 -19.93
N LEU A 142 19.68 -6.58 -21.16
CA LEU A 142 20.60 -7.67 -21.49
C LEU A 142 21.92 -7.10 -21.99
N VAL A 143 23.00 -7.75 -21.59
CA VAL A 143 24.36 -7.42 -21.98
C VAL A 143 24.99 -8.62 -22.68
N TYR A 144 25.80 -8.35 -23.70
CA TYR A 144 26.60 -9.39 -24.34
C TYR A 144 27.96 -9.50 -23.65
N GLY A 145 28.33 -10.70 -23.18
CA GLY A 145 29.59 -10.96 -22.48
C GLY A 145 29.95 -12.45 -22.47
N ASP A 146 31.24 -12.77 -22.54
CA ASP A 146 31.78 -14.14 -22.74
C ASP A 146 31.09 -14.91 -23.86
N ARG A 147 30.89 -14.22 -25.00
CA ARG A 147 30.27 -14.75 -26.23
C ARG A 147 28.81 -15.20 -26.08
N ARG A 148 28.11 -14.80 -25.01
CA ARG A 148 26.69 -15.10 -24.78
C ARG A 148 25.91 -13.88 -24.30
N TRP A 149 24.60 -13.89 -24.55
CA TRP A 149 23.67 -12.92 -23.97
C TRP A 149 23.34 -13.32 -22.55
N ARG A 150 23.38 -12.36 -21.63
CA ARG A 150 23.04 -12.57 -20.22
C ARG A 150 22.51 -11.30 -19.58
N LEU A 151 21.85 -11.46 -18.44
CA LEU A 151 21.62 -10.35 -17.53
C LEU A 151 22.98 -9.85 -16.99
N PRO A 152 23.12 -8.56 -16.65
CA PRO A 152 24.34 -8.06 -16.02
C PRO A 152 24.69 -8.90 -14.80
N GLU A 153 25.87 -9.50 -14.79
CA GLU A 153 26.35 -10.38 -13.72
C GLU A 153 27.84 -10.14 -13.44
N GLY A 154 28.24 -10.27 -12.18
CA GLY A 154 29.59 -9.98 -11.70
C GLY A 154 30.02 -10.88 -10.55
N SER A 155 31.31 -10.86 -10.26
CA SER A 155 31.88 -11.63 -9.14
C SER A 155 31.77 -10.83 -7.83
N LEU A 156 31.51 -11.55 -6.73
CA LEU A 156 31.52 -10.98 -5.40
C LEU A 156 32.97 -10.79 -4.90
N GLN A 157 33.31 -9.58 -4.44
CA GLN A 157 34.61 -9.32 -3.83
C GLN A 157 34.61 -9.69 -2.34
N ALA A 158 35.79 -9.91 -1.75
CA ALA A 158 35.90 -10.16 -0.31
C ALA A 158 35.39 -8.94 0.46
N ASP A 159 34.53 -9.17 1.47
CA ASP A 159 33.91 -8.18 2.37
C ASP A 159 32.81 -7.27 1.77
N GLU A 160 32.32 -7.55 0.57
CA GLU A 160 31.21 -6.79 -0.06
C GLU A 160 29.84 -7.46 0.14
N LEU A 161 28.78 -6.66 0.36
CA LEU A 161 27.40 -7.17 0.38
C LEU A 161 26.86 -7.34 -1.05
N LEU A 162 25.97 -8.32 -1.25
CA LEU A 162 25.43 -8.66 -2.58
C LEU A 162 24.84 -7.46 -3.33
N HIS A 163 24.13 -6.56 -2.65
CA HIS A 163 23.55 -5.37 -3.28
C HIS A 163 24.58 -4.29 -3.63
N GLN A 164 25.68 -4.19 -2.87
CA GLN A 164 26.80 -3.29 -3.19
C GLN A 164 27.52 -3.81 -4.43
N ALA A 165 27.74 -5.12 -4.50
CA ALA A 165 28.32 -5.79 -5.67
C ALA A 165 27.45 -5.59 -6.91
N ALA A 166 26.13 -5.62 -6.75
CA ALA A 166 25.18 -5.35 -7.84
C ALA A 166 25.34 -3.93 -8.40
N SER A 167 25.43 -2.91 -7.52
CA SER A 167 25.61 -1.50 -7.93
C SER A 167 26.94 -1.30 -8.65
N ARG A 168 28.04 -1.77 -8.04
CA ARG A 168 29.39 -1.67 -8.61
C ARG A 168 29.47 -2.35 -9.97
N GLU A 169 28.91 -3.54 -10.11
CA GLU A 169 28.96 -4.28 -11.37
C GLU A 169 28.14 -3.59 -12.45
N LEU A 170 26.98 -3.02 -12.11
CA LEU A 170 26.17 -2.28 -13.05
C LEU A 170 26.91 -1.04 -13.58
N GLU A 171 27.54 -0.27 -12.69
CA GLU A 171 28.39 0.88 -13.03
C GLU A 171 29.59 0.45 -13.89
N THR A 172 30.27 -0.65 -13.52
CA THR A 172 31.42 -1.18 -14.27
C THR A 172 31.01 -1.61 -15.69
N GLN A 173 29.84 -2.22 -15.83
CA GLN A 173 29.40 -2.81 -17.09
C GLN A 173 28.65 -1.85 -18.01
N CYS A 174 27.99 -0.84 -17.46
CA CYS A 174 27.06 0.04 -18.19
C CYS A 174 27.45 1.53 -18.11
N GLY A 175 28.46 1.87 -17.30
CA GLY A 175 28.89 3.24 -17.03
C GLY A 175 28.03 3.94 -15.98
N ASN A 176 28.47 5.14 -15.59
CA ASN A 176 27.82 5.95 -14.55
C ASN A 176 26.67 6.83 -15.10
N SER A 177 26.33 6.67 -16.39
CA SER A 177 25.29 7.46 -17.06
C SER A 177 23.87 6.93 -16.83
N LEU A 178 23.72 5.85 -16.04
CA LEU A 178 22.44 5.27 -15.68
C LEU A 178 22.04 5.69 -14.26
N GLU A 179 20.90 6.36 -14.13
CA GLU A 179 20.27 6.60 -12.84
C GLU A 179 19.36 5.41 -12.51
N THR A 180 19.69 4.68 -11.43
CA THR A 180 19.00 3.45 -11.08
C THR A 180 18.56 3.42 -9.62
N TRP A 181 17.44 2.73 -9.38
CA TRP A 181 16.88 2.53 -8.06
C TRP A 181 16.76 1.04 -7.73
N PHE A 182 17.49 0.59 -6.71
CA PHE A 182 17.44 -0.79 -6.23
C PHE A 182 16.26 -0.98 -5.26
N VAL A 183 15.43 -2.00 -5.49
CA VAL A 183 14.18 -2.22 -4.74
C VAL A 183 14.43 -2.72 -3.31
N GLY A 184 15.60 -3.31 -3.05
CA GLY A 184 16.02 -3.79 -1.74
C GLY A 184 17.29 -4.63 -1.81
N SER A 185 17.81 -5.02 -0.64
CA SER A 185 19.09 -5.74 -0.52
C SER A 185 18.97 -7.27 -0.64
N ILE A 186 17.74 -7.79 -0.82
CA ILE A 186 17.45 -9.23 -0.84
C ILE A 186 17.30 -9.69 -2.30
N PRO A 187 17.94 -10.81 -2.71
CA PRO A 187 17.80 -11.32 -4.07
C PRO A 187 16.39 -11.84 -4.34
N VAL A 188 15.89 -11.57 -5.55
CA VAL A 188 14.56 -12.00 -6.02
C VAL A 188 14.57 -13.47 -6.44
N GLY A 189 15.72 -13.98 -6.84
CA GLY A 189 15.91 -15.38 -7.18
C GLY A 189 17.37 -15.67 -7.49
N HIS A 190 17.63 -16.91 -7.90
CA HIS A 190 18.98 -17.37 -8.20
C HIS A 190 18.98 -18.23 -9.46
N LEU A 191 20.16 -18.34 -10.06
CA LEU A 191 20.44 -19.21 -11.19
C LEU A 191 21.69 -20.02 -10.87
N THR A 192 21.61 -21.33 -11.07
CA THR A 192 22.75 -22.23 -10.84
C THR A 192 23.27 -22.76 -12.17
N ARG A 193 24.57 -22.60 -12.41
CA ARG A 193 25.28 -23.18 -13.54
C ARG A 193 26.26 -24.22 -13.02
N SER A 194 26.02 -25.47 -13.36
CA SER A 194 26.90 -26.59 -13.01
C SER A 194 27.83 -26.87 -14.18
N SER A 195 29.12 -26.62 -14.00
CA SER A 195 30.20 -27.04 -14.90
C SER A 195 30.89 -28.27 -14.28
N PRO A 196 31.53 -29.16 -15.06
CA PRO A 196 32.19 -30.37 -14.54
C PRO A 196 33.20 -30.10 -13.41
N SER A 197 33.76 -28.89 -13.35
CA SER A 197 34.78 -28.48 -12.38
C SER A 197 34.30 -27.52 -11.29
N SER A 198 33.15 -26.87 -11.44
CA SER A 198 32.66 -25.85 -10.48
C SER A 198 31.16 -25.63 -10.59
N THR A 199 30.54 -25.25 -9.47
CA THR A 199 29.14 -24.80 -9.43
C THR A 199 29.12 -23.31 -9.19
N GLU A 200 28.55 -22.56 -10.12
CA GLU A 200 28.37 -21.13 -10.01
C GLU A 200 26.91 -20.82 -9.67
N THR A 201 26.69 -20.01 -8.64
CA THR A 201 25.35 -19.54 -8.26
C THR A 201 25.29 -18.03 -8.40
N VAL A 202 24.40 -17.54 -9.26
CA VAL A 202 24.15 -16.12 -9.49
C VAL A 202 22.88 -15.71 -8.73
N PHE A 203 22.97 -14.73 -7.83
CA PHE A 203 21.82 -14.18 -7.12
C PHE A 203 21.39 -12.85 -7.74
N TYR A 204 20.11 -12.73 -8.14
CA TYR A 204 19.61 -11.56 -8.83
C TYR A 204 18.98 -10.53 -7.91
N ILE A 205 19.49 -9.30 -7.94
CA ILE A 205 18.90 -8.13 -7.28
C ILE A 205 18.08 -7.33 -8.29
N LYS A 206 16.89 -6.89 -7.88
CA LYS A 206 15.98 -6.11 -8.74
C LYS A 206 16.28 -4.62 -8.66
N ALA A 207 16.34 -3.98 -9.81
CA ALA A 207 16.54 -2.54 -9.96
C ALA A 207 15.63 -1.94 -11.03
N HIS A 208 15.31 -0.67 -10.90
CA HIS A 208 14.57 0.13 -11.87
C HIS A 208 15.52 1.16 -12.49
N ILE A 209 15.39 1.41 -13.79
CA ILE A 209 15.99 2.59 -14.40
C ILE A 209 15.04 3.79 -14.20
N LEU A 210 15.58 4.90 -13.72
CA LEU A 210 14.87 6.17 -13.55
C LEU A 210 15.12 7.09 -14.74
N ALA A 211 16.39 7.22 -15.14
CA ALA A 211 16.83 8.03 -16.26
C ALA A 211 18.20 7.56 -16.78
N GLY A 212 18.61 8.07 -17.93
CA GLY A 212 19.94 7.84 -18.49
C GLY A 212 19.99 6.78 -19.59
N GLN A 213 21.15 6.68 -20.24
CA GLN A 213 21.39 5.75 -21.33
C GLN A 213 22.82 5.21 -21.29
N ILE A 214 23.01 4.00 -21.81
CA ILE A 214 24.32 3.36 -21.89
C ILE A 214 25.04 3.89 -23.12
N HIS A 215 26.19 4.53 -22.92
CA HIS A 215 27.03 5.05 -24.03
C HIS A 215 28.30 4.22 -24.24
N ASP A 216 28.83 3.60 -23.18
CA ASP A 216 30.19 3.03 -23.17
C ASP A 216 30.25 1.54 -23.56
N LYS A 217 29.11 0.85 -23.72
CA LYS A 217 29.06 -0.58 -24.01
C LYS A 217 28.68 -0.87 -25.46
N SER A 218 29.51 -1.67 -26.14
CA SER A 218 29.36 -1.91 -27.58
C SER A 218 28.17 -2.80 -27.95
N GLN A 219 27.68 -3.66 -27.03
CA GLN A 219 26.59 -4.60 -27.30
C GLN A 219 25.71 -4.81 -26.05
N TYR A 220 24.56 -4.13 -26.03
CA TYR A 220 23.49 -4.32 -25.04
C TYR A 220 22.13 -4.23 -25.74
N ALA A 221 21.07 -4.68 -25.07
CA ALA A 221 19.71 -4.59 -25.59
C ALA A 221 18.69 -4.47 -24.45
N TRP A 222 17.69 -3.62 -24.64
CA TRP A 222 16.47 -3.54 -23.84
C TRP A 222 15.39 -4.41 -24.47
N LEU A 223 15.01 -5.48 -23.79
CA LEU A 223 14.18 -6.53 -24.35
C LEU A 223 12.99 -6.84 -23.45
N THR A 224 11.88 -7.20 -24.07
CA THR A 224 10.70 -7.75 -23.40
C THR A 224 11.00 -9.15 -22.86
N LYS A 225 10.21 -9.65 -21.90
CA LYS A 225 10.40 -11.00 -21.36
C LYS A 225 10.44 -12.08 -22.45
N GLU A 226 9.57 -11.98 -23.44
CA GLU A 226 9.48 -12.95 -24.53
C GLU A 226 10.76 -12.97 -25.37
N GLU A 227 11.29 -11.79 -25.71
CA GLU A 227 12.55 -11.65 -26.46
C GLU A 227 13.75 -12.15 -25.65
N ILE A 228 13.76 -11.96 -24.33
CA ILE A 228 14.83 -12.44 -23.45
C ILE A 228 14.87 -13.95 -23.41
N LEU A 229 13.71 -14.59 -23.23
CA LEU A 229 13.61 -16.05 -23.19
C LEU A 229 14.02 -16.69 -24.52
N ALA A 230 13.87 -15.98 -25.64
CA ALA A 230 14.35 -16.43 -26.95
C ALA A 230 15.87 -16.24 -27.14
N LYS A 231 16.50 -15.31 -26.42
CA LYS A 231 17.94 -15.02 -26.52
C LYS A 231 18.83 -15.76 -25.52
N LEU A 232 18.28 -16.14 -24.36
CA LEU A 232 19.01 -16.89 -23.33
C LEU A 232 19.09 -18.38 -23.66
N ASP A 233 20.11 -19.05 -23.13
CA ASP A 233 20.19 -20.51 -23.16
C ASP A 233 18.96 -21.13 -22.49
N ALA A 234 18.43 -22.25 -23.01
CA ALA A 234 17.18 -22.84 -22.53
C ALA A 234 17.18 -23.14 -21.01
N THR A 235 18.32 -23.59 -20.48
CA THR A 235 18.52 -23.85 -19.05
C THR A 235 18.45 -22.57 -18.21
N ASP A 236 19.07 -21.49 -18.69
CA ASP A 236 19.07 -20.19 -18.02
C ASP A 236 17.69 -19.52 -18.13
N ALA A 237 17.06 -19.60 -19.30
CA ALA A 237 15.73 -19.05 -19.58
C ALA A 237 14.67 -19.64 -18.65
N SER A 238 14.68 -20.96 -18.42
CA SER A 238 13.73 -21.62 -17.50
C SER A 238 13.85 -21.15 -16.05
N GLN A 239 15.08 -20.92 -15.57
CA GLN A 239 15.34 -20.45 -14.21
C GLN A 239 15.02 -18.96 -14.05
N VAL A 240 15.27 -18.15 -15.08
CA VAL A 240 15.07 -16.69 -15.04
C VAL A 240 13.63 -16.27 -15.36
N SER A 241 12.86 -17.09 -16.08
CA SER A 241 11.50 -16.77 -16.50
C SER A 241 10.59 -16.36 -15.33
N ASP A 242 10.73 -17.00 -14.17
CA ASP A 242 9.90 -16.70 -13.00
C ASP A 242 10.29 -15.37 -12.32
N MET A 243 11.54 -14.93 -12.49
CA MET A 243 12.02 -13.63 -12.00
C MET A 243 11.57 -12.46 -12.89
N LEU A 244 11.28 -12.72 -14.18
CA LEU A 244 10.82 -11.73 -15.14
C LEU A 244 9.29 -11.56 -15.10
N SER A 245 8.82 -10.34 -14.89
CA SER A 245 7.41 -9.99 -15.04
C SER A 245 7.09 -9.50 -16.45
N THR A 246 6.05 -10.05 -17.09
CA THR A 246 5.50 -9.57 -18.38
C THR A 246 4.69 -8.27 -18.24
N ARG A 247 4.22 -7.98 -17.03
CA ARG A 247 3.38 -6.82 -16.69
C ARG A 247 3.80 -6.29 -15.33
N HIS A 248 3.53 -5.02 -15.06
CA HIS A 248 3.54 -4.50 -13.69
C HIS A 248 2.38 -5.15 -12.92
N VAL A 249 2.60 -6.38 -12.49
CA VAL A 249 1.59 -7.19 -11.84
C VAL A 249 1.52 -6.74 -10.38
N GLN A 250 0.60 -5.82 -10.08
CA GLN A 250 -0.01 -5.69 -8.76
C GLN A 250 -0.83 -6.95 -8.38
N LEU A 251 -0.95 -7.95 -9.27
CA LEU A 251 -1.64 -9.24 -9.08
C LEU A 251 -0.70 -10.42 -8.73
N GLY A 252 0.38 -10.17 -7.99
CA GLY A 252 1.46 -11.15 -7.71
C GLY A 252 1.03 -12.41 -6.94
N ARG A 253 -0.26 -12.54 -6.59
CA ARG A 253 -0.82 -13.73 -5.93
C ARG A 253 -1.53 -14.71 -6.89
N ILE A 254 -1.83 -14.33 -8.13
CA ILE A 254 -2.66 -15.17 -9.02
C ILE A 254 -1.81 -16.16 -9.84
N TYR A 255 -0.58 -15.79 -10.21
CA TYR A 255 0.24 -16.60 -11.13
C TYR A 255 0.77 -17.91 -10.53
N HIS A 256 1.03 -17.96 -9.21
CA HIS A 256 1.42 -19.20 -8.54
C HIS A 256 0.28 -20.22 -8.48
N LEU A 257 -0.98 -19.77 -8.41
CA LEU A 257 -2.15 -20.66 -8.44
C LEU A 257 -2.33 -21.31 -9.82
N ALA A 258 -2.11 -20.54 -10.90
CA ALA A 258 -2.33 -21.00 -12.28
C ALA A 258 -1.36 -22.12 -12.72
N ARG A 259 -0.15 -22.18 -12.14
CA ARG A 259 0.83 -23.24 -12.44
C ARG A 259 0.51 -24.55 -11.73
N TYR A 260 -0.08 -24.48 -10.52
CA TYR A 260 -0.52 -25.64 -9.76
C TYR A 260 -1.76 -26.31 -10.38
N LEU A 261 -2.57 -25.55 -11.11
CA LEU A 261 -3.81 -26.02 -11.74
C LEU A 261 -3.62 -26.73 -13.10
N LYS A 262 -2.46 -26.60 -13.75
CA LYS A 262 -2.19 -27.22 -15.06
C LYS A 262 -1.71 -28.67 -14.99
N SER A 263 -1.39 -29.20 -13.82
CA SER A 263 -0.82 -30.54 -13.63
C SER A 263 -1.83 -31.63 -13.24
N SER A 264 -3.14 -31.35 -13.25
CA SER A 264 -4.17 -32.31 -12.84
C SER A 264 -5.09 -32.68 -14.02
N PRO A 265 -5.08 -33.95 -14.48
CA PRO A 265 -5.89 -34.40 -15.62
C PRO A 265 -7.40 -34.53 -15.32
N ASP A 266 -7.83 -34.40 -14.07
CA ASP A 266 -9.24 -34.52 -13.64
C ASP A 266 -9.94 -33.18 -13.33
N PHE A 267 -9.46 -32.06 -13.89
CA PHE A 267 -10.13 -30.77 -13.68
C PHE A 267 -11.36 -30.63 -14.58
N THR A 268 -12.50 -31.11 -14.08
CA THR A 268 -13.81 -30.64 -14.55
C THR A 268 -13.98 -29.20 -14.08
N VAL A 269 -14.19 -28.28 -15.04
CA VAL A 269 -14.47 -26.87 -14.74
C VAL A 269 -15.69 -26.83 -13.82
N PRO A 270 -15.57 -26.42 -12.55
CA PRO A 270 -16.75 -26.13 -11.77
C PRO A 270 -17.41 -24.97 -12.49
N VAL A 271 -18.67 -25.13 -12.89
CA VAL A 271 -19.51 -24.00 -13.22
C VAL A 271 -19.54 -23.16 -11.95
N PHE A 272 -18.67 -22.16 -11.90
CA PHE A 272 -18.63 -21.17 -10.84
C PHE A 272 -19.94 -20.39 -10.96
N LYS A 273 -20.97 -20.86 -10.23
CA LYS A 273 -22.04 -19.97 -9.77
C LYS A 273 -21.33 -18.80 -9.15
N HIS A 274 -21.48 -17.65 -9.80
CA HIS A 274 -21.00 -16.33 -9.43
C HIS A 274 -20.75 -16.25 -7.92
N GLN A 275 -19.53 -16.57 -7.49
CA GLN A 275 -19.06 -16.15 -6.18
C GLN A 275 -18.82 -14.67 -6.37
N SER A 276 -19.80 -13.92 -5.91
CA SER A 276 -19.72 -12.50 -5.65
C SER A 276 -18.29 -12.10 -5.29
N LYS A 277 -17.86 -10.96 -5.84
CA LYS A 277 -16.85 -10.04 -5.27
C LYS A 277 -16.43 -10.49 -3.87
N ILE A 278 -15.14 -10.57 -3.56
CA ILE A 278 -14.73 -10.39 -2.15
C ILE A 278 -15.21 -8.98 -1.79
N LYS A 279 -16.45 -8.88 -1.36
CA LYS A 279 -16.95 -7.80 -0.53
C LYS A 279 -16.04 -7.93 0.67
N MET A 280 -15.11 -6.99 0.83
CA MET A 280 -14.63 -6.66 2.16
C MET A 280 -15.89 -6.56 3.02
N ALA A 281 -16.06 -7.48 3.97
CA ALA A 281 -17.21 -7.46 4.84
C ALA A 281 -17.08 -6.20 5.69
N LYS A 282 -17.76 -5.12 5.27
CA LYS A 282 -18.08 -4.03 6.19
C LYS A 282 -18.97 -4.68 7.24
N ALA A 283 -18.42 -5.01 8.40
CA ALA A 283 -19.19 -5.64 9.46
C ALA A 283 -19.92 -4.52 10.22
N LEU A 284 -21.26 -4.53 10.15
CA LEU A 284 -22.10 -3.52 10.79
C LEU A 284 -22.74 -4.13 12.04
N TYR A 285 -22.19 -3.83 13.20
CA TYR A 285 -22.70 -4.32 14.47
C TYR A 285 -23.64 -3.29 15.10
N VAL A 286 -24.88 -3.71 15.34
CA VAL A 286 -25.91 -2.86 15.95
C VAL A 286 -26.19 -3.32 17.38
N PHE A 287 -26.22 -2.36 18.29
CA PHE A 287 -26.45 -2.57 19.72
C PHE A 287 -27.68 -1.79 20.20
N GLU A 288 -28.33 -2.28 21.26
CA GLU A 288 -29.51 -1.64 21.83
C GLU A 288 -29.12 -0.43 22.68
N LYS A 289 -27.99 -0.54 23.40
CA LYS A 289 -27.55 0.45 24.39
C LYS A 289 -26.06 0.76 24.25
N ASN A 290 -25.68 1.99 24.59
CA ASN A 290 -24.27 2.41 24.61
C ASN A 290 -23.41 1.57 25.58
N SER A 291 -24.00 1.00 26.63
CA SER A 291 -23.29 0.08 27.54
C SER A 291 -22.83 -1.20 26.84
N GLU A 292 -23.64 -1.74 25.93
CA GLU A 292 -23.31 -2.94 25.15
C GLU A 292 -22.20 -2.65 24.14
N ILE A 293 -22.24 -1.47 23.52
CA ILE A 293 -21.15 -0.97 22.66
C ILE A 293 -19.85 -0.88 23.48
N SER A 294 -19.93 -0.35 24.70
CA SER A 294 -18.76 -0.22 25.58
C SER A 294 -18.17 -1.59 25.96
N GLU A 295 -19.02 -2.59 26.20
CA GLU A 295 -18.58 -3.97 26.49
C GLU A 295 -17.96 -4.67 25.27
N ALA A 296 -18.58 -4.51 24.11
CA ALA A 296 -18.04 -5.02 22.85
C ALA A 296 -16.70 -4.38 22.48
N LEU A 297 -16.59 -3.04 22.60
CA LEU A 297 -15.34 -2.32 22.38
C LEU A 297 -14.27 -2.72 23.39
N ASN A 298 -14.62 -2.93 24.67
CA ASN A 298 -13.66 -3.40 25.66
C ASN A 298 -13.04 -4.74 25.24
N ALA A 299 -13.86 -5.74 24.93
CA ALA A 299 -13.37 -7.07 24.56
C ALA A 299 -12.60 -7.06 23.23
N TRP A 300 -13.07 -6.27 22.26
CA TRP A 300 -12.43 -6.15 20.95
C TRP A 300 -11.08 -5.43 21.02
N VAL A 301 -11.02 -4.27 21.68
CA VAL A 301 -9.78 -3.50 21.84
C VAL A 301 -8.77 -4.24 22.72
N SER A 302 -9.21 -4.93 23.79
CA SER A 302 -8.29 -5.73 24.61
C SER A 302 -7.68 -6.88 23.81
N GLY A 303 -8.46 -7.57 22.97
CA GLY A 303 -7.95 -8.64 22.10
C GLY A 303 -6.98 -8.12 21.04
N LEU A 304 -7.28 -6.97 20.42
CA LEU A 304 -6.36 -6.32 19.49
C LEU A 304 -5.07 -5.86 20.17
N SER A 305 -5.17 -5.32 21.37
CA SER A 305 -4.02 -4.92 22.18
C SER A 305 -3.12 -6.12 22.46
N GLU A 306 -3.69 -7.22 22.97
CA GLU A 306 -2.94 -8.45 23.26
C GLU A 306 -2.25 -8.99 22.00
N ALA A 307 -2.97 -9.10 20.88
CA ALA A 307 -2.42 -9.60 19.62
C ALA A 307 -1.30 -8.70 19.06
N ALA A 308 -1.44 -7.37 19.16
CA ALA A 308 -0.45 -6.42 18.68
C ALA A 308 0.82 -6.41 19.54
N ILE A 309 0.65 -6.48 20.87
CA ILE A 309 1.77 -6.57 21.82
C ILE A 309 2.52 -7.88 21.61
N ALA A 310 1.83 -9.01 21.46
CA ALA A 310 2.45 -10.29 21.18
C ALA A 310 3.27 -10.28 19.87
N LYS A 311 2.80 -9.55 18.84
CA LYS A 311 3.45 -9.49 17.53
C LYS A 311 4.61 -8.49 17.47
N SER A 312 4.47 -7.32 18.10
CA SER A 312 5.34 -6.16 17.86
C SER A 312 5.88 -5.50 19.13
N GLY A 313 5.55 -6.02 20.31
CA GLY A 313 5.97 -5.49 21.61
C GLY A 313 5.25 -4.19 22.02
N ARG A 314 4.31 -3.70 21.22
CA ARG A 314 3.55 -2.48 21.47
C ARG A 314 2.17 -2.51 20.82
N PHE A 315 1.27 -1.69 21.33
CA PHE A 315 -0.04 -1.42 20.72
C PHE A 315 -0.16 0.06 20.37
N THR A 316 -0.30 0.37 19.09
CA THR A 316 -0.47 1.75 18.62
C THR A 316 -1.92 1.99 18.22
N VAL A 317 -2.54 3.03 18.76
CA VAL A 317 -3.95 3.35 18.52
C VAL A 317 -4.14 4.84 18.27
N ALA A 318 -5.00 5.20 17.31
CA ALA A 318 -5.46 6.56 17.09
C ALA A 318 -6.92 6.68 17.55
N VAL A 319 -7.19 7.60 18.47
CA VAL A 319 -8.54 7.85 19.01
C VAL A 319 -9.13 9.13 18.44
N SER A 320 -10.44 9.14 18.18
CA SER A 320 -11.18 10.34 17.78
C SER A 320 -11.91 10.96 18.97
N GLY A 321 -12.39 12.19 18.79
CA GLY A 321 -13.18 12.89 19.79
C GLY A 321 -14.65 12.45 19.88
N GLY A 322 -15.49 13.35 20.42
CA GLY A 322 -16.95 13.16 20.48
C GLY A 322 -17.38 12.22 21.60
N SER A 323 -18.32 11.31 21.36
CA SER A 323 -18.77 10.36 22.38
C SER A 323 -17.84 9.14 22.53
N LEU A 324 -16.86 8.96 21.65
CA LEU A 324 -16.01 7.76 21.65
C LEU A 324 -15.22 7.59 22.96
N PRO A 325 -14.47 8.60 23.47
CA PRO A 325 -13.66 8.39 24.67
C PRO A 325 -14.50 8.03 25.91
N SER A 326 -15.72 8.56 26.02
CA SER A 326 -16.61 8.25 27.15
C SER A 326 -17.19 6.83 27.06
N ILE A 327 -17.55 6.36 25.86
CA ILE A 327 -18.02 4.98 25.62
C ILE A 327 -16.87 3.99 25.85
N LEU A 328 -15.70 4.24 25.23
CA LEU A 328 -14.54 3.36 25.36
C LEU A 328 -14.06 3.26 26.82
N GLY A 329 -13.90 4.41 27.48
CA GLY A 329 -13.43 4.50 28.86
C GLY A 329 -14.40 3.96 29.91
N ALA A 330 -15.67 3.75 29.58
CA ALA A 330 -16.67 3.24 30.53
C ALA A 330 -16.39 1.82 31.01
N LYS A 331 -15.84 0.96 30.13
CA LYS A 331 -15.54 -0.45 30.43
C LYS A 331 -14.06 -0.80 30.30
N LEU A 332 -13.38 -0.22 29.31
CA LEU A 332 -11.96 -0.53 29.07
C LEU A 332 -11.07 -0.06 30.22
N ALA A 333 -11.36 1.09 30.84
CA ALA A 333 -10.55 1.63 31.94
C ALA A 333 -10.53 0.74 33.19
N THR A 334 -11.55 -0.09 33.37
CA THR A 334 -11.65 -1.03 34.50
C THR A 334 -11.10 -2.43 34.18
N ASN A 335 -10.67 -2.66 32.94
CA ASN A 335 -10.18 -3.96 32.50
C ASN A 335 -8.72 -4.17 32.91
N SER A 336 -8.48 -5.07 33.86
CA SER A 336 -7.15 -5.40 34.38
C SER A 336 -6.32 -6.29 33.44
N SER A 337 -6.90 -6.84 32.36
CA SER A 337 -6.17 -7.68 31.41
C SER A 337 -5.33 -6.87 30.41
N VAL A 338 -5.51 -5.55 30.37
CA VAL A 338 -4.85 -4.67 29.41
C VAL A 338 -3.52 -4.21 29.98
N ASP A 339 -2.43 -4.50 29.26
CA ASP A 339 -1.11 -3.93 29.56
C ASP A 339 -0.99 -2.52 28.97
N TRP A 340 -1.22 -1.51 29.82
CA TRP A 340 -1.18 -0.09 29.45
C TRP A 340 0.23 0.45 29.22
N SER A 341 1.27 -0.24 29.68
CA SER A 341 2.66 0.25 29.61
C SER A 341 3.20 0.27 28.16
N THR A 342 2.61 -0.55 27.30
CA THR A 342 3.00 -0.77 25.90
C THR A 342 2.08 -0.05 24.90
N TRP A 343 1.11 0.72 25.39
CA TRP A 343 0.19 1.51 24.56
C TRP A 343 0.84 2.81 24.10
N HIS A 344 0.78 3.08 22.80
CA HIS A 344 1.07 4.38 22.20
C HIS A 344 -0.21 4.97 21.60
N VAL A 345 -0.61 6.15 22.09
CA VAL A 345 -1.90 6.76 21.76
C VAL A 345 -1.70 8.04 20.95
N PHE A 346 -2.36 8.09 19.80
CA PHE A 346 -2.47 9.23 18.91
C PHE A 346 -3.94 9.69 18.81
N PHE A 347 -4.15 10.87 18.25
CA PHE A 347 -5.44 11.44 17.91
C PHE A 347 -5.66 11.43 16.39
N ALA A 348 -6.85 10.98 15.96
CA ALA A 348 -7.23 10.91 14.55
C ALA A 348 -7.58 12.29 13.97
N ASP A 349 -8.26 13.11 14.77
CA ASP A 349 -8.46 14.53 14.54
C ASP A 349 -8.17 15.26 15.86
N GLU A 350 -7.68 16.50 15.79
CA GLU A 350 -7.57 17.35 16.96
C GLU A 350 -7.79 18.82 16.58
N ARG A 351 -8.33 19.58 17.52
CA ARG A 351 -8.63 21.00 17.40
C ARG A 351 -7.38 21.74 17.83
N CYS A 352 -6.98 22.77 17.10
CA CYS A 352 -5.81 23.57 17.46
C CYS A 352 -6.14 24.50 18.63
N VAL A 353 -6.32 23.93 19.81
CA VAL A 353 -6.63 24.58 21.08
C VAL A 353 -5.73 24.02 22.18
N ARG A 354 -5.68 24.69 23.33
CA ARG A 354 -4.96 24.20 24.50
C ARG A 354 -5.51 22.86 24.99
N HIS A 355 -4.64 22.03 25.56
CA HIS A 355 -4.94 20.69 26.09
C HIS A 355 -5.90 20.69 27.28
N ASP A 356 -6.10 21.82 27.94
CA ASP A 356 -7.07 22.02 29.01
C ASP A 356 -8.42 22.56 28.51
N SER A 357 -8.53 22.88 27.21
CA SER A 357 -9.75 23.37 26.59
C SER A 357 -10.84 22.30 26.57
N PRO A 358 -12.12 22.66 26.83
CA PRO A 358 -13.24 21.73 26.69
C PRO A 358 -13.43 21.20 25.25
N ASP A 359 -12.88 21.92 24.26
CA ASP A 359 -12.94 21.51 22.84
C ASP A 359 -11.81 20.55 22.43
N SER A 360 -10.84 20.27 23.31
CA SER A 360 -9.71 19.37 23.03
C SER A 360 -10.13 17.90 23.11
N ASN A 361 -9.80 17.12 22.08
CA ASN A 361 -9.98 15.67 22.10
C ASN A 361 -9.03 15.01 23.11
N TYR A 362 -7.82 15.56 23.31
CA TYR A 362 -6.90 15.14 24.37
C TYR A 362 -7.52 15.31 25.77
N ASP A 363 -8.09 16.48 26.09
CA ASP A 363 -8.70 16.71 27.41
C ASP A 363 -9.82 15.69 27.68
N LEU A 364 -10.64 15.45 26.66
CA LEU A 364 -11.73 14.49 26.71
C LEU A 364 -11.22 13.06 26.95
N ALA A 365 -10.19 12.62 26.22
CA ALA A 365 -9.58 11.32 26.42
C ALA A 365 -8.90 11.19 27.79
N ARG A 366 -8.28 12.27 28.29
CA ARG A 366 -7.70 12.34 29.62
C ARG A 366 -8.74 12.16 30.72
N LYS A 367 -9.88 12.87 30.64
CA LYS A 367 -10.98 12.76 31.61
C LYS A 367 -11.62 11.38 31.63
N HIS A 368 -11.82 10.77 30.47
CA HIS A 368 -12.57 9.52 30.38
C HIS A 368 -11.72 8.25 30.49
N LEU A 369 -10.45 8.31 30.05
CA LEU A 369 -9.55 7.16 29.99
C LEU A 369 -8.23 7.41 30.73
N PHE A 370 -7.38 8.34 30.28
CA PHE A 370 -5.97 8.40 30.74
C PHE A 370 -5.80 8.71 32.24
N SER A 371 -6.73 9.45 32.85
CA SER A 371 -6.70 9.70 34.30
C SER A 371 -7.01 8.47 35.16
N LYS A 372 -7.47 7.37 34.55
CA LYS A 372 -7.91 6.14 35.24
C LYS A 372 -6.99 4.95 34.99
N VAL A 373 -6.08 5.04 34.03
CA VAL A 373 -5.21 3.94 33.60
C VAL A 373 -3.74 4.35 33.56
N PRO A 374 -2.79 3.44 33.86
CA PRO A 374 -1.37 3.78 33.97
C PRO A 374 -0.65 3.77 32.61
N ILE A 375 -1.11 4.58 31.64
CA ILE A 375 -0.38 4.78 30.38
C ILE A 375 0.77 5.77 30.63
N PRO A 376 2.03 5.45 30.25
CA PRO A 376 3.14 6.38 30.36
C PRO A 376 2.86 7.67 29.57
N ALA A 377 3.10 8.84 30.19
CA ALA A 377 2.86 10.14 29.55
C ALA A 377 3.66 10.31 28.25
N SER A 378 4.87 9.73 28.17
CA SER A 378 5.70 9.71 26.96
C SER A 378 5.09 8.93 25.79
N ASN A 379 4.09 8.10 26.05
CA ASN A 379 3.42 7.29 25.02
C ASN A 379 2.08 7.90 24.59
N ILE A 380 1.68 9.03 25.16
CA ILE A 380 0.50 9.78 24.73
C ILE A 380 1.00 10.94 23.88
N HIS A 381 0.60 10.99 22.62
CA HIS A 381 1.10 11.92 21.63
C HIS A 381 0.01 12.93 21.24
N PRO A 382 -0.23 13.99 22.04
CA PRO A 382 -1.11 15.09 21.65
C PRO A 382 -0.42 16.04 20.67
N ILE A 383 -1.17 16.99 20.11
CA ILE A 383 -0.60 18.08 19.32
C ILE A 383 0.28 18.99 20.19
N ASN A 384 1.29 19.63 19.60
CA ASN A 384 2.14 20.56 20.32
C ASN A 384 1.40 21.88 20.62
N GLU A 385 1.17 22.19 21.91
CA GLU A 385 0.49 23.42 22.34
C GLU A 385 1.16 24.70 21.82
N ALA A 386 2.48 24.68 21.61
CA ALA A 386 3.22 25.84 21.13
C ALA A 386 2.90 26.18 19.65
N LEU A 387 2.35 25.23 18.89
CA LEU A 387 2.07 25.36 17.46
C LEU A 387 0.57 25.56 17.16
N ILE A 388 -0.30 25.67 18.17
CA ILE A 388 -1.76 25.76 17.94
C ILE A 388 -2.19 27.00 17.15
N SER A 389 -1.38 28.06 17.14
CA SER A 389 -1.62 29.26 16.32
C SER A 389 -1.29 29.06 14.83
N ASP A 390 -0.53 28.02 14.49
CA ASP A 390 -0.15 27.66 13.12
C ASP A 390 -0.54 26.19 12.85
N PRO A 391 -1.77 25.94 12.36
CA PRO A 391 -2.26 24.59 12.09
C PRO A 391 -1.39 23.79 11.13
N GLU A 392 -0.70 24.43 10.16
CA GLU A 392 0.16 23.72 9.21
C GLU A 392 1.45 23.26 9.89
N ALA A 393 2.10 24.14 10.67
CA ALA A 393 3.26 23.75 11.48
C ALA A 393 2.90 22.66 12.51
N ALA A 394 1.72 22.74 13.12
CA ALA A 394 1.22 21.70 14.03
C ALA A 394 1.01 20.36 13.33
N ALA A 395 0.47 20.36 12.10
CA ALA A 395 0.29 19.15 11.29
C ALA A 395 1.64 18.52 10.92
N ASP A 396 2.63 19.32 10.53
CA ASP A 396 3.98 18.86 10.18
C ASP A 396 4.73 18.30 11.40
N ASP A 397 4.60 18.92 12.57
CA ASP A 397 5.15 18.40 13.83
C ASP A 397 4.52 17.07 14.24
N TYR A 398 3.21 16.97 14.08
CA TYR A 398 2.47 15.75 14.37
C TYR A 398 2.83 14.62 13.39
N ALA A 399 2.99 14.94 12.10
CA ALA A 399 3.48 14.01 11.09
C ALA A 399 4.90 13.50 11.41
N ARG A 400 5.80 14.37 11.88
CA ARG A 400 7.14 13.98 12.33
C ARG A 400 7.09 13.03 13.52
N THR A 401 6.23 13.30 14.51
CA THR A 401 6.03 12.42 15.67
C THR A 401 5.53 11.04 15.22
N LEU A 402 4.52 11.00 14.35
CA LEU A 402 3.99 9.75 13.79
C LEU A 402 5.07 8.98 13.02
N ASN A 403 5.81 9.64 12.14
CA ASN A 403 6.90 9.03 11.40
C ASN A 403 8.02 8.54 12.30
N SER A 404 8.38 9.24 13.38
CA SER A 404 9.44 8.77 14.29
C SER A 404 9.10 7.43 14.95
N LEU A 405 7.81 7.17 15.20
CA LEU A 405 7.35 5.97 15.88
C LEU A 405 7.21 4.76 14.93
N PHE A 406 6.87 5.01 13.67
CA PHE A 406 6.67 3.98 12.63
C PHE A 406 7.89 3.78 11.70
N PHE A 407 8.68 4.83 11.47
CA PHE A 407 9.77 4.93 10.51
C PHE A 407 10.98 5.60 11.17
N ALA A 408 11.58 4.92 12.15
CA ALA A 408 12.95 5.26 12.54
C ALA A 408 13.86 5.03 11.31
N ALA A 409 14.22 6.14 10.63
CA ALA A 409 14.98 6.29 9.38
C ALA A 409 14.19 6.26 8.06
N SER A 410 13.68 7.42 7.63
CA SER A 410 13.91 8.03 6.28
C SER A 410 12.88 9.14 6.03
N GLY A 411 13.35 10.37 5.85
CA GLY A 411 12.52 11.56 5.66
C GLY A 411 12.13 11.81 4.21
N SER A 412 10.93 12.37 4.00
CA SER A 412 10.60 13.31 2.93
C SER A 412 9.18 13.84 3.15
N ASN A 413 9.01 15.16 3.13
CA ASN A 413 7.76 15.86 3.36
C ASN A 413 7.42 16.70 2.11
N THR A 414 6.20 16.60 1.58
CA THR A 414 5.64 17.58 0.64
C THR A 414 4.14 17.73 0.81
N THR A 415 3.64 18.92 0.48
CA THR A 415 2.47 19.51 1.09
C THR A 415 1.41 20.01 0.04
N LYS A 416 0.19 19.42 -0.12
CA LYS A 416 -1.02 20.14 -0.66
C LYS A 416 -2.46 19.50 -0.49
N GLN A 417 -3.38 20.23 0.18
CA GLN A 417 -4.87 20.30 0.13
C GLN A 417 -5.80 19.03 0.06
N LEU A 418 -6.92 19.12 0.82
CA LEU A 418 -7.56 18.05 1.62
C LEU A 418 -8.55 17.08 0.92
N LEU A 419 -8.98 17.31 -0.32
CA LEU A 419 -10.10 16.53 -0.89
C LEU A 419 -9.68 15.39 -1.84
N ASP A 420 -8.43 15.42 -2.32
CA ASP A 420 -7.80 14.42 -3.21
C ASP A 420 -6.38 14.01 -2.72
N GLU A 421 -6.13 14.09 -1.41
CA GLU A 421 -4.79 13.89 -0.84
C GLU A 421 -4.41 12.39 -0.78
N HIS A 422 -3.47 12.01 -1.63
CA HIS A 422 -2.90 10.66 -1.68
C HIS A 422 -1.48 10.58 -1.08
N SER A 423 -0.89 11.70 -0.62
CA SER A 423 0.53 11.78 -0.28
C SER A 423 0.84 12.23 1.16
N ARG A 424 0.17 13.27 1.69
CA ARG A 424 0.37 13.69 3.09
C ARG A 424 -0.26 12.69 4.06
N ILE A 425 0.39 12.47 5.21
CA ILE A 425 -0.10 11.61 6.30
C ILE A 425 -0.92 12.37 7.38
N VAL A 426 -0.69 13.67 7.51
CA VAL A 426 -1.42 14.59 8.40
C VAL A 426 -1.67 15.87 7.62
N SER A 427 -2.84 16.49 7.82
CA SER A 427 -3.17 17.76 7.17
C SER A 427 -3.90 18.69 8.11
N SER A 428 -3.76 19.99 7.86
CA SER A 428 -4.43 21.07 8.59
C SER A 428 -5.71 21.51 7.88
N LEU A 429 -6.71 21.88 8.67
CA LEU A 429 -7.98 22.45 8.22
C LEU A 429 -8.18 23.78 8.96
N SER A 430 -8.41 24.87 8.25
CA SER A 430 -8.61 26.21 8.84
C SER A 430 -10.06 26.69 8.83
N ASP A 431 -10.94 26.01 8.09
CA ASP A 431 -12.31 26.43 7.79
C ASP A 431 -13.35 25.34 8.12
N SER A 432 -13.13 24.57 9.21
CA SER A 432 -14.09 23.54 9.61
C SER A 432 -15.48 24.14 9.86
N PRO A 433 -16.56 23.57 9.30
CA PRO A 433 -17.91 24.09 9.49
C PRO A 433 -18.42 23.93 10.93
N LYS A 434 -17.69 23.19 11.78
CA LYS A 434 -17.98 23.05 13.21
C LYS A 434 -16.90 23.73 14.03
N PRO A 435 -17.25 24.65 14.96
CA PRO A 435 -16.27 25.29 15.81
C PRO A 435 -15.57 24.27 16.73
N PRO A 436 -14.30 24.53 17.13
CA PRO A 436 -13.37 25.50 16.54
C PRO A 436 -13.00 25.14 15.08
N PRO A 437 -12.77 26.15 14.20
CA PRO A 437 -12.58 25.92 12.78
C PRO A 437 -11.20 25.31 12.45
N THR A 438 -10.18 25.64 13.24
CA THR A 438 -8.79 25.20 13.05
C THR A 438 -8.55 23.83 13.66
N ARG A 439 -8.13 22.87 12.83
CA ARG A 439 -7.93 21.47 13.19
C ARG A 439 -6.72 20.89 12.47
N ILE A 440 -6.20 19.80 13.00
CA ILE A 440 -5.38 18.85 12.24
C ILE A 440 -6.10 17.50 12.17
N THR A 441 -5.83 16.73 11.12
CA THR A 441 -6.43 15.41 10.93
C THR A 441 -5.44 14.45 10.27
N LEU A 442 -5.51 13.18 10.66
CA LEU A 442 -4.95 12.09 9.87
C LEU A 442 -5.70 11.99 8.54
N THR A 443 -4.98 11.71 7.49
CA THR A 443 -5.50 11.60 6.11
C THR A 443 -5.73 10.13 5.72
N TYR A 444 -6.35 9.91 4.56
CA TYR A 444 -6.63 8.55 4.05
C TYR A 444 -5.42 7.63 3.97
N PRO A 445 -4.21 8.07 3.54
CA PRO A 445 -3.02 7.23 3.56
C PRO A 445 -2.76 6.56 4.92
N VAL A 446 -2.92 7.29 6.04
CA VAL A 446 -2.70 6.72 7.39
C VAL A 446 -3.87 5.84 7.80
N VAL A 447 -5.10 6.33 7.64
CA VAL A 447 -6.31 5.60 8.06
C VAL A 447 -6.44 4.28 7.31
N ASN A 448 -6.16 4.25 6.00
CA ASN A 448 -6.23 3.03 5.19
C ASN A 448 -5.00 2.11 5.32
N ALA A 449 -3.90 2.60 5.92
CA ALA A 449 -2.74 1.78 6.26
C ALA A 449 -2.89 1.05 7.61
N ALA A 450 -3.86 1.45 8.44
CA ALA A 450 -4.11 0.79 9.71
C ALA A 450 -4.50 -0.69 9.51
N SER A 451 -4.01 -1.57 10.39
CA SER A 451 -4.41 -2.98 10.40
C SER A 451 -5.90 -3.16 10.67
N THR A 452 -6.48 -2.23 11.41
CA THR A 452 -7.87 -2.28 11.83
C THR A 452 -8.42 -0.88 11.99
N VAL A 453 -9.61 -0.63 11.45
CA VAL A 453 -10.34 0.63 11.59
C VAL A 453 -11.73 0.34 12.13
N ALA A 454 -12.14 1.08 13.15
CA ALA A 454 -13.50 1.03 13.68
C ALA A 454 -14.15 2.41 13.67
N PHE A 455 -15.36 2.47 13.15
CA PHE A 455 -16.26 3.60 13.33
C PHE A 455 -17.24 3.29 14.47
N VAL A 456 -17.31 4.19 15.44
CA VAL A 456 -18.33 4.14 16.51
C VAL A 456 -19.28 5.31 16.29
N ALA A 457 -20.54 5.01 15.98
CA ALA A 457 -21.54 6.03 15.68
C ALA A 457 -22.82 5.78 16.49
N THR A 458 -23.10 6.70 17.41
CA THR A 458 -24.27 6.65 18.29
C THR A 458 -25.18 7.86 18.08
N GLY A 459 -26.49 7.65 18.14
CA GLY A 459 -27.52 8.67 18.10
C GLY A 459 -28.11 8.94 16.71
N GLU A 460 -29.36 9.40 16.70
CA GLU A 460 -30.17 9.62 15.49
C GLU A 460 -29.55 10.62 14.51
N SER A 461 -28.74 11.58 15.00
CA SER A 461 -28.01 12.53 14.14
C SER A 461 -27.09 11.89 13.11
N LYS A 462 -26.74 10.60 13.26
CA LYS A 462 -25.88 9.85 12.34
C LYS A 462 -26.67 9.06 11.29
N ALA A 463 -27.97 8.87 11.46
CA ALA A 463 -28.78 8.00 10.60
C ALA A 463 -28.80 8.44 9.14
N ALA A 464 -28.95 9.73 8.88
CA ALA A 464 -28.92 10.26 7.52
C ALA A 464 -27.56 10.01 6.83
N ALA A 465 -26.45 10.20 7.55
CA ALA A 465 -25.11 9.97 7.00
C ALA A 465 -24.84 8.48 6.74
N LEU A 466 -25.32 7.59 7.61
CA LEU A 466 -25.18 6.14 7.44
C LEU A 466 -26.02 5.63 6.25
N HIS A 467 -27.26 6.09 6.09
CA HIS A 467 -28.07 5.78 4.90
C HIS A 467 -27.37 6.21 3.61
N LYS A 468 -26.86 7.45 3.57
CA LYS A 468 -26.07 7.97 2.44
C LYS A 468 -24.86 7.09 2.10
N ILE A 469 -24.12 6.62 3.12
CA ILE A 469 -22.91 5.79 2.93
C ILE A 469 -23.23 4.37 2.47
N PHE A 470 -24.27 3.74 3.04
CA PHE A 470 -24.49 2.30 2.90
C PHE A 470 -25.59 1.94 1.92
N ASP A 471 -26.60 2.79 1.77
CA ASP A 471 -27.78 2.53 0.94
C ASP A 471 -27.72 3.33 -0.38
N GLU A 472 -27.18 4.55 -0.35
CA GLU A 472 -27.06 5.41 -1.54
C GLU A 472 -25.66 5.40 -2.20
N ASP A 473 -24.67 4.76 -1.56
CA ASP A 473 -23.24 4.73 -1.97
C ASP A 473 -22.65 6.13 -2.23
N GLU A 474 -23.12 7.15 -1.50
CA GLU A 474 -22.63 8.53 -1.59
C GLU A 474 -21.18 8.59 -1.06
N PRO A 475 -20.26 9.29 -1.76
CA PRO A 475 -18.83 9.29 -1.43
C PRO A 475 -18.50 10.23 -0.26
N LEU A 476 -19.17 10.06 0.89
CA LEU A 476 -18.89 10.79 2.14
C LEU A 476 -17.55 10.35 2.76
N PRO A 477 -16.89 11.21 3.57
CA PRO A 477 -15.52 10.95 4.00
C PRO A 477 -15.30 9.60 4.70
N SER A 478 -16.21 9.19 5.59
CA SER A 478 -16.15 7.89 6.28
C SER A 478 -16.51 6.71 5.38
N GLY A 479 -17.28 6.93 4.29
CA GLY A 479 -17.57 5.92 3.27
C GLY A 479 -16.40 5.63 2.32
N ARG A 480 -15.45 6.58 2.20
CA ARG A 480 -14.23 6.42 1.40
C ARG A 480 -13.11 5.65 2.11
N VAL A 481 -13.24 5.42 3.41
CA VAL A 481 -12.26 4.61 4.17
C VAL A 481 -12.35 3.15 3.74
N LYS A 482 -11.24 2.66 3.18
CA LYS A 482 -11.07 1.33 2.60
C LYS A 482 -9.66 0.84 2.94
N PRO A 483 -9.45 0.26 4.14
CA PRO A 483 -8.15 -0.29 4.52
C PRO A 483 -7.69 -1.33 3.49
N GLY A 484 -6.44 -1.23 3.03
CA GLY A 484 -5.95 -2.07 1.93
C GLY A 484 -5.74 -3.54 2.34
N SER A 485 -5.09 -3.75 3.49
CA SER A 485 -4.84 -5.07 4.08
C SER A 485 -5.48 -5.25 5.46
N GLY A 486 -6.22 -4.23 5.93
CA GLY A 486 -6.83 -4.20 7.26
C GLY A 486 -8.32 -4.47 7.25
N GLU A 487 -8.89 -4.57 8.46
CA GLU A 487 -10.32 -4.82 8.67
C GLU A 487 -11.07 -3.54 9.01
N LEU A 488 -12.34 -3.44 8.59
CA LEU A 488 -13.20 -2.28 8.82
C LEU A 488 -14.50 -2.67 9.53
N TYR A 489 -14.70 -2.09 10.71
CA TYR A 489 -15.84 -2.37 11.58
C TYR A 489 -16.68 -1.12 11.86
N TRP A 490 -17.99 -1.32 12.02
CA TRP A 490 -18.92 -0.27 12.41
C TRP A 490 -19.68 -0.72 13.65
N PHE A 491 -19.50 -0.01 14.77
CA PHE A 491 -20.24 -0.20 16.02
C PHE A 491 -21.30 0.90 16.12
N LEU A 492 -22.56 0.51 16.00
CA LEU A 492 -23.70 1.40 15.83
C LEU A 492 -24.74 1.17 16.93
N ASP A 493 -25.43 2.22 17.37
CA ASP A 493 -26.64 2.06 18.18
C ASP A 493 -27.90 2.02 17.30
N LYS A 494 -29.00 1.50 17.86
CA LYS A 494 -30.31 1.49 17.18
C LYS A 494 -30.73 2.86 16.61
N PRO A 495 -30.63 3.97 17.38
CA PRO A 495 -30.93 5.30 16.85
C PRO A 495 -30.12 5.67 15.60
N ALA A 496 -28.82 5.34 15.55
CA ALA A 496 -27.97 5.63 14.41
C ALA A 496 -28.35 4.82 13.16
N VAL A 497 -28.95 3.65 13.29
CA VAL A 497 -29.38 2.84 12.13
C VAL A 497 -30.86 2.98 11.78
N LYS A 498 -31.58 3.94 12.38
CA LYS A 498 -33.03 4.13 12.16
C LYS A 498 -33.41 4.29 10.69
N SER A 499 -32.54 4.91 9.90
CA SER A 499 -32.75 5.14 8.46
C SER A 499 -32.02 4.11 7.59
N LEU A 500 -31.29 3.15 8.15
CA LEU A 500 -30.43 2.23 7.42
C LEU A 500 -31.22 1.03 6.88
N LEU A 501 -31.05 0.71 5.60
CA LEU A 501 -31.67 -0.46 4.94
C LEU A 501 -30.69 -1.63 4.77
N ALA A 502 -29.38 -1.37 4.82
CA ALA A 502 -28.34 -2.37 4.73
C ALA A 502 -28.44 -3.47 5.83
N LYS A 503 -28.03 -4.69 5.47
CA LYS A 503 -27.97 -5.82 6.41
C LYS A 503 -26.99 -5.55 7.53
N THR A 504 -27.41 -5.87 8.75
CA THR A 504 -26.61 -5.73 9.97
C THR A 504 -26.22 -7.10 10.50
N ASP A 505 -25.06 -7.16 11.15
CA ASP A 505 -24.47 -8.35 11.73
C ASP A 505 -24.62 -8.34 13.26
N LYS A 506 -24.71 -9.53 13.85
CA LYS A 506 -24.56 -9.66 15.31
C LYS A 506 -23.07 -9.75 15.64
N PHE A 507 -22.63 -8.92 16.58
CA PHE A 507 -21.26 -8.96 17.06
C PHE A 507 -20.96 -10.32 17.69
N LYS A 508 -19.88 -10.96 17.23
CA LYS A 508 -19.28 -12.16 17.81
C LYS A 508 -17.76 -11.96 17.80
N LEU A 509 -17.14 -12.18 18.94
CA LEU A 509 -15.68 -12.17 19.09
C LEU A 509 -15.07 -13.41 18.46
#